data_AF-A0A4Q0I9X8-F1
#
_entry.id   AF-A0A4Q0I9X8-F1
#
_cell.length_a   1.000
_cell.length_b   1.000
_cell.length_c   1.000
_cell.angle_alpha   90.00
_cell.angle_beta   90.00
_cell.angle_gamma   90.00
#
_symmetry.space_group_name_H-M   'P 1'
#
loop_
_entity.id
_entity.type
_entity.pdbx_description
1 polymer ?
#
loop_
_entity_poly.entity_id
_entity_poly.type
_entity_poly.pdbx_seq_one_letter_code
_entity_poly.pdbx_strand_id
1 'polypeptide(L)'
;HSEQLPDSTAKATGMRNRLSIGGYGEAVMTRNFYSDNYLRYSTPDAYKGQSHGRFDLPHAVIFLGYDFGKGWSMSSEIEFEHGGTESAVEIEEEEAGEYEKEIERGGEVALEQFWIQKSFMPQLNVRAGMLVV
;
A
#
# COMPACT_ATOMS: atom_id res chain seq x y z
N HIS A 1 25.01 -25.14 32.21
CA HIS A 1 23.58 -25.22 31.85
C HIS A 1 23.36 -24.12 30.83
N SER A 2 23.42 -24.45 29.54
CA SER A 2 23.25 -23.50 28.43
C SER A 2 21.96 -23.90 27.73
N GLU A 3 20.88 -23.18 28.01
CA GLU A 3 19.60 -23.36 27.33
C GLU A 3 19.76 -22.90 25.87
N GLN A 4 19.77 -23.87 24.96
CA GLN A 4 19.55 -23.64 23.54
C GLN A 4 18.10 -23.18 23.37
N LEU A 5 17.93 -21.93 22.95
CA LEU A 5 16.66 -21.41 22.46
C LEU A 5 16.18 -22.30 21.30
N PRO A 6 14.91 -22.74 21.29
CA PRO A 6 14.40 -23.56 20.20
C PRO A 6 14.38 -22.73 18.91
N ASP A 7 15.11 -23.22 17.91
CA ASP A 7 15.09 -22.76 16.53
C ASP A 7 13.71 -23.08 15.92
N SER A 8 12.73 -22.24 16.27
CA SER A 8 11.35 -22.38 15.84
C SER A 8 11.21 -21.84 14.43
N THR A 9 11.46 -22.69 13.44
CA THR A 9 10.60 -22.92 12.26
C THR A 9 11.27 -23.86 11.24
N ALA A 10 11.66 -25.05 11.69
CA ALA A 10 11.93 -26.14 10.77
C ALA A 10 10.60 -26.66 10.17
N LYS A 11 10.50 -26.55 8.83
CA LYS A 11 9.78 -27.45 7.91
C LYS A 11 8.25 -27.58 8.06
N ALA A 12 7.53 -26.73 7.31
CA ALA A 12 6.29 -27.18 6.67
C ALA A 12 6.67 -28.06 5.46
N THR A 13 6.75 -29.37 5.70
CA THR A 13 7.01 -30.39 4.69
C THR A 13 5.73 -30.68 3.92
N GLY A 14 5.70 -30.35 2.64
CA GLY A 14 4.67 -30.78 1.71
C GLY A 14 4.84 -30.09 0.37
N MET A 15 4.63 -30.81 -0.73
CA MET A 15 4.53 -30.30 -2.11
C MET A 15 3.35 -29.30 -2.31
N ARG A 16 2.88 -28.67 -1.23
CA ARG A 16 1.69 -27.86 -1.07
C ARG A 16 2.00 -26.64 -0.19
N ASN A 17 2.95 -25.80 -0.57
CA ASN A 17 2.84 -24.33 -0.47
C ASN A 17 4.07 -23.68 -1.10
N ARG A 18 4.19 -23.77 -2.42
CA ARG A 18 5.30 -23.16 -3.17
C ARG A 18 5.05 -21.67 -3.43
N LEU A 19 3.83 -21.22 -3.17
CA LEU A 19 3.40 -19.83 -3.24
C LEU A 19 3.46 -19.22 -1.84
N SER A 20 4.07 -18.06 -1.75
CA SER A 20 4.09 -17.20 -0.56
C SER A 20 3.33 -15.92 -0.92
N ILE A 21 2.37 -15.53 -0.07
CA ILE A 21 1.64 -14.27 -0.19
C ILE A 21 1.77 -13.56 1.14
N GLY A 22 2.13 -12.29 1.11
CA GLY A 22 2.19 -11.42 2.27
C GLY A 22 1.90 -9.99 1.87
N GLY A 23 2.02 -9.06 2.80
CA GLY A 23 1.82 -7.65 2.54
C GLY A 23 1.73 -6.86 3.83
N TYR A 24 1.71 -5.55 3.70
CA TYR A 24 1.34 -4.62 4.76
C TYR A 24 0.52 -3.48 4.16
N GLY A 25 -0.17 -2.75 5.00
CA GLY A 25 -0.87 -1.55 4.55
C GLY A 25 -1.13 -0.62 5.72
N GLU A 26 -1.35 0.64 5.37
CA GLU A 26 -1.61 1.71 6.30
C GLU A 26 -3.04 2.20 6.13
N ALA A 27 -3.69 2.51 7.25
CA ALA A 27 -5.01 3.11 7.24
C ALA A 27 -5.02 4.31 8.18
N VAL A 28 -5.37 5.47 7.63
CA VAL A 28 -5.34 6.75 8.32
C VAL A 28 -6.75 7.31 8.37
N MET A 29 -7.18 7.74 9.56
CA MET A 29 -8.43 8.43 9.75
C MET A 29 -8.18 9.70 10.55
N THR A 30 -8.74 10.81 10.09
CA THR A 30 -8.74 12.09 10.81
C THR A 30 -10.17 12.54 11.06
N ARG A 31 -10.38 13.19 12.21
CA ARG A 31 -11.60 13.92 12.53
C ARG A 31 -11.22 15.32 12.97
N ASN A 32 -11.72 16.30 12.24
CA ASN A 32 -11.41 17.71 12.41
C ASN A 32 -12.66 18.43 12.92
N PHE A 33 -12.51 19.21 13.98
CA PHE A 33 -13.61 19.96 14.61
C PHE A 33 -13.70 21.40 14.08
N TYR A 34 -13.42 21.55 12.79
CA TYR A 34 -13.50 22.81 12.06
C TYR A 34 -14.03 22.54 10.64
N SER A 35 -14.39 23.59 9.89
CA SER A 35 -14.82 23.47 8.48
C SER A 35 -13.62 23.32 7.54
N ASP A 36 -13.72 22.42 6.56
CA ASP A 36 -12.76 22.28 5.45
C ASP A 36 -13.01 23.27 4.30
N ASN A 37 -14.04 24.13 4.42
CA ASN A 37 -14.33 25.14 3.42
C ASN A 37 -13.25 26.25 3.40
N TYR A 38 -12.78 26.63 2.21
CA TYR A 38 -11.77 27.67 2.04
C TYR A 38 -12.22 29.05 2.55
N LEU A 39 -13.54 29.32 2.53
CA LEU A 39 -14.13 30.56 3.03
C LEU A 39 -14.20 30.65 4.56
N ARG A 40 -13.76 29.64 5.31
CA ARG A 40 -13.83 29.64 6.79
C ARG A 40 -13.17 30.86 7.46
N TYR A 41 -12.23 31.50 6.79
CA TYR A 41 -11.55 32.71 7.28
C TYR A 41 -12.18 34.01 6.77
N SER A 42 -12.84 33.97 5.61
CA SER A 42 -13.47 35.14 4.98
C SER A 42 -14.90 35.36 5.48
N THR A 43 -15.63 34.29 5.77
CA THR A 43 -17.00 34.30 6.33
C THR A 43 -17.13 33.34 7.50
N PRO A 44 -16.38 33.56 8.60
CA PRO A 44 -16.28 32.61 9.72
C PRO A 44 -17.62 32.28 10.37
N ASP A 45 -18.58 33.21 10.41
CA ASP A 45 -19.90 32.99 10.99
C ASP A 45 -20.71 31.91 10.25
N ALA A 46 -20.52 31.76 8.93
CA ALA A 46 -21.21 30.76 8.12
C ALA A 46 -20.64 29.34 8.27
N TYR A 47 -19.39 29.22 8.72
CA TYR A 47 -18.64 27.95 8.78
C TYR A 47 -18.23 27.54 10.21
N LYS A 48 -18.71 28.27 11.23
CA LYS A 48 -18.46 27.97 12.64
C LYS A 48 -19.22 26.73 13.09
N GLY A 49 -18.58 25.86 13.88
CA GLY A 49 -19.21 24.67 14.47
C GLY A 49 -19.35 23.47 13.53
N GLN A 50 -18.83 23.57 12.31
CA GLN A 50 -18.76 22.44 11.38
C GLN A 50 -17.57 21.53 11.71
N SER A 51 -17.66 20.27 11.29
CA SER A 51 -16.61 19.26 11.45
C SER A 51 -16.54 18.40 10.21
N HIS A 52 -15.34 17.94 9.85
CA HIS A 52 -15.14 17.02 8.73
C HIS A 52 -14.23 15.86 9.14
N GLY A 53 -14.27 14.78 8.37
CA GLY A 53 -13.38 13.63 8.54
C GLY A 53 -12.71 13.27 7.22
N ARG A 54 -11.51 12.69 7.30
CA ARG A 54 -10.83 12.09 6.14
C ARG A 54 -10.43 10.68 6.49
N PHE A 55 -10.54 9.78 5.52
CA PHE A 55 -10.08 8.40 5.60
C PHE A 55 -9.23 8.12 4.37
N ASP A 56 -8.10 7.47 4.56
CA ASP A 56 -7.11 7.26 3.51
C ASP A 56 -6.32 5.95 3.75
N LEU A 57 -5.84 5.33 2.68
CA LEU A 57 -4.98 4.14 2.66
C LEU A 57 -3.67 4.47 1.92
N PRO A 58 -2.75 5.23 2.55
CA PRO A 58 -1.63 5.83 1.83
C PRO A 58 -0.71 4.79 1.16
N HIS A 59 -0.44 3.68 1.85
CA HIS A 59 0.35 2.58 1.30
C HIS A 59 -0.40 1.26 1.47
N ALA A 60 -0.54 0.49 0.40
CA ALA A 60 -0.99 -0.89 0.46
C ALA A 60 -0.06 -1.76 -0.40
N VAL A 61 0.71 -2.62 0.25
CA VAL A 61 1.77 -3.42 -0.40
C VAL A 61 1.44 -4.90 -0.33
N ILE A 62 1.59 -5.60 -1.45
CA ILE A 62 1.44 -7.05 -1.58
C ILE A 62 2.77 -7.66 -2.01
N PHE A 63 3.25 -8.63 -1.25
CA PHE A 63 4.38 -9.48 -1.59
C PHE A 63 3.89 -10.81 -2.19
N LEU A 64 4.37 -11.16 -3.38
CA LEU A 64 4.13 -12.47 -3.99
C LEU A 64 5.46 -13.18 -4.20
N GLY A 65 5.62 -14.38 -3.66
CA GLY A 65 6.78 -15.23 -3.84
C GLY A 65 6.41 -16.59 -4.40
N TYR A 66 7.23 -17.16 -5.28
CA TYR A 66 7.00 -18.51 -5.77
C TYR A 66 8.31 -19.31 -5.90
N ASP A 67 8.31 -20.54 -5.40
CA ASP A 67 9.41 -21.50 -5.55
C ASP A 67 9.12 -22.48 -6.70
N PHE A 68 9.73 -22.26 -7.87
CA PHE A 68 9.65 -23.17 -9.03
C PHE A 68 10.45 -24.47 -8.83
N GLY A 69 11.30 -24.51 -7.82
CA GLY A 69 12.07 -25.68 -7.38
C GLY A 69 13.31 -25.89 -8.19
N LYS A 70 14.07 -26.92 -7.81
CA LYS A 70 15.43 -27.15 -8.32
C LYS A 70 16.29 -25.87 -8.21
N GLY A 71 16.08 -25.08 -7.14
CA GLY A 71 16.78 -23.82 -6.88
C GLY A 71 16.24 -22.60 -7.63
N TRP A 72 15.13 -22.67 -8.37
CA TRP A 72 14.52 -21.50 -9.01
C TRP A 72 13.42 -20.89 -8.12
N SER A 73 13.46 -19.59 -7.91
CA SER A 73 12.44 -18.84 -7.17
C SER A 73 12.22 -17.44 -7.75
N MET A 74 11.08 -16.83 -7.45
CA MET A 74 10.81 -15.42 -7.72
C MET A 74 10.21 -14.72 -6.50
N SER A 75 10.29 -13.39 -6.49
CA SER A 75 9.47 -12.54 -5.62
C SER A 75 9.11 -11.24 -6.33
N SER A 76 7.92 -10.72 -6.02
CA SER A 76 7.47 -9.38 -6.41
C SER A 76 6.93 -8.64 -5.19
N GLU A 77 7.10 -7.33 -5.20
CA GLU A 77 6.48 -6.37 -4.30
C GLU A 77 5.67 -5.41 -5.16
N ILE A 78 4.36 -5.40 -4.94
CA ILE A 78 3.40 -4.58 -5.68
C ILE A 78 2.81 -3.61 -4.68
N GLU A 79 2.97 -2.33 -4.96
CA GLU A 79 2.43 -1.25 -4.17
C GLU A 79 1.20 -0.67 -4.85
N PHE A 80 0.17 -0.44 -4.05
CA PHE A 80 -1.07 0.20 -4.43
C PHE A 80 -1.13 1.51 -3.65
N GLU A 81 -1.01 2.62 -4.35
CA GLU A 81 -1.15 3.94 -3.75
C GLU A 81 -2.61 4.39 -3.87
N HIS A 82 -3.21 4.75 -2.73
CA HIS A 82 -4.45 5.52 -2.74
C HIS A 82 -4.12 6.98 -3.02
N GLY A 83 -4.12 7.35 -4.30
CA GLY A 83 -4.04 8.75 -4.70
C GLY A 83 -3.21 9.02 -5.93
N GLY A 84 -3.45 8.31 -7.05
CA GLY A 84 -3.14 8.91 -8.35
C GLY A 84 -3.74 10.32 -8.40
N THR A 85 -2.95 11.28 -8.83
CA THR A 85 -3.19 12.73 -8.74
C THR A 85 -4.48 13.19 -9.42
N GLU A 86 -5.65 12.94 -8.83
CA GLU A 86 -6.92 13.41 -9.38
C GLU A 86 -8.05 13.46 -8.33
N SER A 87 -7.72 13.82 -7.09
CA SER A 87 -8.65 14.67 -6.34
C SER A 87 -8.55 16.10 -6.89
N ALA A 88 -8.87 16.28 -8.16
CA ALA A 88 -9.21 17.58 -8.69
C ALA A 88 -10.57 17.93 -8.10
N VAL A 89 -10.57 18.77 -7.06
CA VAL A 89 -11.78 19.50 -6.73
C VAL A 89 -11.96 20.50 -7.87
N GLU A 90 -12.73 20.14 -8.89
CA GLU A 90 -13.21 21.14 -9.83
C GLU A 90 -14.24 21.99 -9.11
N ILE A 91 -13.86 23.26 -8.90
CA ILE A 91 -14.77 24.31 -8.47
C ILE A 91 -15.32 24.91 -9.76
N GLU A 92 -16.47 24.44 -10.24
CA GLU A 92 -17.21 25.19 -11.25
C GLU A 92 -17.91 26.37 -10.56
N GLU A 93 -17.41 27.58 -10.81
CA GLU A 93 -18.05 28.84 -10.41
C GLU A 93 -19.16 29.21 -11.40
N GLU A 94 -20.28 28.47 -11.43
CA GLU A 94 -21.51 28.98 -12.04
C GLU A 94 -22.75 28.56 -11.22
N GLU A 95 -23.05 29.39 -10.23
CA GLU A 95 -24.41 29.69 -9.75
C GLU A 95 -25.32 28.51 -9.30
N ALA A 96 -24.92 27.74 -8.27
CA ALA A 96 -25.86 27.09 -7.34
C ALA A 96 -25.23 26.35 -6.15
N GLY A 97 -23.91 26.14 -6.10
CA GLY A 97 -23.27 25.51 -4.94
C GLY A 97 -23.74 24.07 -4.70
N GLU A 98 -24.09 23.34 -5.76
CA GLU A 98 -24.31 21.91 -5.70
C GLU A 98 -22.96 21.20 -5.77
N TYR A 99 -22.61 20.51 -4.68
CA TYR A 99 -21.39 19.72 -4.58
C TYR A 99 -21.66 18.33 -5.12
N GLU A 100 -21.25 18.03 -6.34
CA GLU A 100 -21.18 16.64 -6.80
C GLU A 100 -19.84 16.04 -6.35
N LYS A 101 -19.90 15.17 -5.34
CA LYS A 101 -18.77 14.35 -4.91
C LYS A 101 -18.69 13.12 -5.81
N GLU A 102 -18.30 13.32 -7.05
CA GLU A 102 -17.97 12.20 -7.92
C GLU A 102 -16.58 11.67 -7.54
N ILE A 103 -16.56 10.46 -6.95
CA ILE A 103 -15.33 9.72 -6.68
C ILE A 103 -15.02 8.95 -7.98
N GLU A 104 -14.35 9.60 -8.92
CA GLU A 104 -13.82 8.92 -10.10
C GLU A 104 -12.39 8.41 -9.87
N ARG A 105 -12.24 7.12 -10.20
CA ARG A 105 -11.05 6.24 -10.36
C ARG A 105 -9.69 6.96 -10.48
N GLY A 106 -8.58 6.46 -9.96
CA GLY A 106 -8.26 5.13 -9.42
C GLY A 106 -6.81 5.11 -8.89
N GLY A 107 -6.55 4.26 -7.90
CA GLY A 107 -5.23 4.15 -7.27
C GLY A 107 -4.16 3.72 -8.27
N GLU A 108 -2.97 4.33 -8.15
CA GLU A 108 -1.80 3.92 -8.92
C GLU A 108 -1.32 2.56 -8.41
N VAL A 109 -0.79 1.75 -9.32
CA VAL A 109 -0.19 0.45 -8.99
C VAL A 109 1.25 0.47 -9.47
N ALA A 110 2.18 0.43 -8.53
CA ALA A 110 3.60 0.36 -8.79
C ALA A 110 4.12 -1.07 -8.54
N LEU A 111 5.05 -1.50 -9.38
CA LEU A 111 5.90 -2.64 -9.07
C LEU A 111 7.16 -2.06 -8.45
N GLU A 112 7.35 -2.25 -7.15
CA GLU A 112 8.51 -1.70 -6.42
C GLU A 112 9.71 -2.63 -6.48
N GLN A 113 9.44 -3.94 -6.41
CA GLN A 113 10.47 -4.95 -6.49
C GLN A 113 10.02 -6.13 -7.34
N PHE A 114 10.92 -6.64 -8.17
CA PHE A 114 10.71 -7.90 -8.86
C PHE A 114 12.03 -8.59 -9.13
N TRP A 115 12.17 -9.84 -8.72
CA TRP A 115 13.36 -10.62 -9.03
C TRP A 115 13.07 -12.09 -9.25
N ILE A 116 13.97 -12.70 -10.01
CA ILE A 116 14.10 -14.14 -10.18
C ILE A 116 15.47 -14.55 -9.65
N GLN A 117 15.52 -15.67 -8.94
CA GLN A 117 16.74 -16.20 -8.33
C GLN A 117 16.98 -17.65 -8.74
N LYS A 118 18.25 -17.96 -9.00
CA LYS A 118 18.78 -19.31 -9.09
C LYS A 118 19.75 -19.59 -7.94
N SER A 119 19.42 -20.58 -7.12
CA SER A 119 20.30 -21.14 -6.10
C SER A 119 21.02 -22.38 -6.64
N PHE A 120 22.35 -22.39 -6.54
CA PHE A 120 23.19 -23.54 -6.89
C PHE A 120 23.57 -24.35 -5.64
N MET A 121 23.84 -23.63 -4.55
CA MET A 121 24.09 -24.15 -3.19
C MET A 121 23.73 -23.02 -2.20
N PRO A 122 23.57 -23.30 -0.89
CA PRO A 122 23.21 -22.27 0.09
C PRO A 122 24.10 -21.02 0.05
N GLN A 123 25.37 -21.19 -0.31
CA GLN A 123 26.39 -20.14 -0.41
C GLN A 123 26.39 -19.37 -1.75
N LEU A 124 25.74 -19.89 -2.80
CA LEU A 124 25.77 -19.31 -4.14
C LEU A 124 24.36 -19.17 -4.72
N ASN A 125 23.87 -17.94 -4.67
CA ASN A 125 22.57 -17.53 -5.20
C ASN A 125 22.78 -16.38 -6.19
N VAL A 126 22.26 -16.53 -7.40
CA VAL A 126 22.29 -15.47 -8.42
C VAL A 126 20.88 -14.94 -8.57
N ARG A 127 20.72 -13.63 -8.37
CA ARG A 127 19.43 -12.92 -8.47
C ARG A 127 19.52 -11.87 -9.57
N ALA A 128 18.46 -11.78 -10.38
CA ALA A 128 18.33 -10.79 -11.43
C ALA A 128 16.91 -10.20 -11.43
N GLY A 129 16.80 -8.92 -11.73
CA GLY A 129 15.53 -8.19 -11.79
C GLY A 129 15.68 -6.77 -11.28
N MET A 130 14.54 -6.18 -10.96
CA MET A 130 14.42 -4.90 -10.30
C MET A 130 14.63 -5.09 -8.81
N LEU A 131 15.84 -4.74 -8.37
CA LEU A 131 16.28 -4.84 -6.99
C LEU A 131 16.33 -3.43 -6.42
N VAL A 132 15.67 -3.22 -5.29
CA VAL A 132 15.91 -2.03 -4.46
C VAL A 132 17.36 -2.08 -3.98
N VAL A 133 18.11 -0.99 -4.15
CA VAL A 133 19.52 -0.83 -3.72
C VAL A 133 19.59 0.16 -2.58
#